data_AF-A0A821XY21-F1
#
_entry.id   AF-A0A821XY21-F1
#
_cell.length_a   1.000
_cell.length_b   1.000
_cell.length_c   1.000
_cell.angle_alpha   90.00
_cell.angle_beta   90.00
_cell.angle_gamma   90.00
#
_symmetry.space_group_name_H-M   'P 1'
#
loop_
_entity.id
_entity.type
_entity.pdbx_description
1 polymer ?
#
loop_
_entity_poly.entity_id
_entity_poly.type
_entity_poly.pdbx_seq_one_letter_code
_entity_poly.pdbx_strand_id
1 'polypeptide(L)' 'ADGSPAIKHGQAVKLLIETPSGELVDRLSPWSRYVQVGKNTNVYHGVFYNPPVDQVYKFK' A
#
# COMPACT_ATOMS: atom_id res chain seq x y z
N ALA A 1 -12.37 -19.89 -3.41
CA ALA A 1 -11.71 -18.79 -2.65
C ALA A 1 -12.06 -18.98 -1.18
N ASP A 2 -11.11 -18.76 -0.28
CA ASP A 2 -11.24 -18.98 1.17
C ASP A 2 -11.84 -17.79 1.95
N GLY A 3 -12.25 -16.73 1.23
CA GLY A 3 -12.83 -15.52 1.81
C GLY A 3 -11.80 -14.51 2.35
N SER A 4 -10.50 -14.81 2.23
CA SER A 4 -9.45 -13.89 2.67
C SER A 4 -9.26 -12.71 1.70
N PRO A 5 -8.82 -11.51 2.18
CA PRO A 5 -8.49 -10.39 1.31
C PRO A 5 -7.36 -10.73 0.33
N ALA A 6 -7.52 -10.33 -0.94
CA ALA A 6 -6.51 -10.58 -1.98
C ALA A 6 -5.17 -9.87 -1.71
N ILE A 7 -5.21 -8.69 -1.06
CA ILE A 7 -4.04 -7.95 -0.61
C ILE A 7 -4.01 -8.04 0.92
N LYS A 8 -2.92 -8.59 1.46
CA LYS A 8 -2.76 -8.78 2.91
C LYS A 8 -2.34 -7.48 3.57
N HIS A 9 -2.77 -7.29 4.81
CA HIS A 9 -2.28 -6.19 5.65
C HIS A 9 -0.75 -6.16 5.67
N GLY A 10 -0.17 -4.97 5.50
CA GLY A 10 1.28 -4.77 5.55
C GLY A 10 2.00 -5.00 4.23
N GLN A 11 1.30 -5.47 3.19
CA GLN A 11 1.92 -5.62 1.87
C GLN A 11 2.10 -4.26 1.18
N ALA A 12 3.21 -4.15 0.44
CA ALA A 12 3.48 -2.98 -0.38
C ALA A 12 2.57 -2.95 -1.62
N VAL A 13 2.07 -1.77 -1.96
CA VAL A 13 1.23 -1.51 -3.13
C VAL A 13 1.72 -0.26 -3.86
N LYS A 14 1.56 -0.26 -5.19
CA LYS A 14 1.87 0.86 -6.07
C LYS A 14 0.81 0.95 -7.17
N LEU A 15 0.59 2.15 -7.68
CA LEU A 15 -0.13 2.36 -8.92
C LEU A 15 0.87 2.28 -10.07
N LEU A 16 0.57 1.46 -11.07
CA LEU A 16 1.26 1.48 -12.35
C LEU A 16 0.44 2.36 -13.28
N ILE A 17 1.03 3.43 -13.78
CA ILE A 17 0.36 4.41 -14.63
C ILE A 17 1.10 4.46 -15.96
N GLU A 18 0.37 4.32 -17.05
CA GLU A 18 0.89 4.62 -18.39
C GLU A 18 0.72 6.12 -18.68
N THR A 19 1.81 6.79 -19.03
CA THR A 19 1.79 8.21 -19.38
C THR A 19 1.37 8.42 -20.84
N PRO A 20 1.00 9.65 -21.27
CA PRO A 20 0.69 9.92 -22.68
C PRO A 20 1.84 9.63 -23.66
N SER A 21 3.09 9.55 -23.18
CA SER A 21 4.25 9.16 -24.00
C SER A 21 4.45 7.63 -24.07
N GLY A 22 3.58 6.83 -23.44
CA GLY A 22 3.69 5.37 -23.34
C GLY A 22 4.65 4.87 -22.26
N GLU A 23 5.14 5.73 -21.36
CA GLU A 23 6.00 5.32 -20.26
C GLU A 23 5.16 4.71 -19.13
N LEU A 24 5.59 3.57 -18.58
CA LEU A 24 5.00 3.01 -17.37
C LEU A 24 5.72 3.53 -16.13
N VAL A 25 4.97 4.20 -15.25
CA VAL A 25 5.51 4.81 -14.05
C VAL A 25 4.83 4.29 -12.79
N ASP A 26 5.66 3.97 -11.79
CA ASP A 26 5.22 3.62 -10.45
C ASP A 26 4.87 4.87 -9.64
N ARG A 27 3.71 4.90 -8.99
CA ARG A 27 3.29 5.97 -8.08
C ARG A 27 2.69 5.44 -6.79
N LEU A 28 2.78 6.24 -5.73
CA LEU A 28 1.98 6.05 -4.53
C LEU A 28 0.53 6.45 -4.82
N SER A 29 -0.42 5.78 -4.18
CA SER A 29 -1.81 6.26 -4.21
C SER A 29 -1.90 7.57 -3.42
N PRO A 30 -2.55 8.61 -3.97
CA PRO A 30 -2.86 9.83 -3.21
C PRO A 30 -3.70 9.55 -1.94
N TRP A 31 -4.36 8.39 -1.88
CA TRP A 31 -5.22 7.95 -0.78
C TRP A 31 -4.56 6.89 0.11
N SER A 32 -3.24 6.69 -0.02
CA SER A 32 -2.51 5.75 0.83
C SER A 32 -2.65 6.14 2.32
N ARG A 33 -3.26 5.26 3.11
CA ARG A 33 -3.44 5.45 4.56
C ARG A 33 -2.14 5.28 5.35
N TYR A 34 -1.18 4.53 4.81
CA TYR A 34 0.10 4.26 5.43
C TYR A 34 1.18 4.11 4.37
N VAL A 35 2.37 4.63 4.66
CA VAL A 35 3.56 4.52 3.82
C VAL A 35 4.76 4.16 4.69
N GLN A 36 5.71 3.40 4.15
CA GLN A 36 6.93 3.04 4.83
C GLN A 36 8.14 3.26 3.91
N VAL A 37 9.25 3.73 4.48
CA VAL A 37 10.52 3.81 3.75
C VAL A 37 11.04 2.41 3.42
N GLY A 38 11.45 2.20 2.18
CA GLY A 38 12.04 0.95 1.73
C GLY A 38 13.36 0.67 2.47
N LYS A 39 13.63 -0.61 2.76
CA LYS A 39 14.86 -1.00 3.46
C LYS A 39 16.08 -0.58 2.63
N ASN A 40 16.98 0.18 3.24
CA ASN A 40 18.21 0.71 2.61
C ASN A 40 17.97 1.66 1.42
N THR A 41 16.80 2.31 1.35
CA THR A 41 16.51 3.32 0.32
C THR A 41 15.88 4.55 0.97
N ASN A 42 15.85 5.69 0.27
CA ASN A 42 15.08 6.86 0.67
C ASN A 42 13.69 6.93 -0.02
N VAL A 43 13.31 5.86 -0.72
CA VAL A 43 12.04 5.77 -1.46
C VAL A 43 10.96 5.19 -0.56
N TYR A 44 9.79 5.82 -0.57
CA TYR A 44 8.63 5.34 0.17
C TYR A 44 7.81 4.34 -0.65
N HIS A 45 7.19 3.39 0.04
CA HIS A 45 6.24 2.44 -0.49
C HIS A 45 4.88 2.62 0.17
N GLY A 46 3.82 2.55 -0.63
CA GLY A 46 2.45 2.49 -0.12
C GLY A 46 2.25 1.15 0.55
N VAL A 47 1.66 1.13 1.74
CA VAL A 47 1.40 -0.10 2.48
C VAL A 47 -0.11 -0.26 2.63
N PHE A 48 -0.62 -1.44 2.29
CA PHE A 48 -2.02 -1.74 2.48
C PHE A 48 -2.35 -1.84 3.98
N TYR A 49 -2.98 -0.80 4.50
CA TYR A 49 -3.31 -0.67 5.91
C TYR A 49 -4.75 -1.14 6.18
N ASN A 50 -4.87 -2.42 6.52
CA ASN A 50 -6.10 -3.08 6.91
C ASN A 50 -5.83 -4.05 8.08
N PRO A 51 -5.43 -3.55 9.27
CA PRO A 51 -5.07 -4.40 10.39
C PRO A 51 -6.23 -5.33 10.79
N PRO A 52 -5.94 -6.56 11.24
CA PRO A 52 -6.96 -7.44 11.79
C PRO A 52 -7.58 -6.85 13.06
N VAL A 53 -8.76 -7.35 13.43
CA VAL A 53 -9.62 -6.76 14.50
C VAL A 53 -8.90 -6.63 15.85
N ASP A 54 -8.01 -7.57 16.16
CA ASP A 54 -7.18 -7.60 17.38
C ASP A 54 -6.05 -6.56 17.38
N GLN A 55 -5.77 -5.93 16.23
CA GLN A 55 -4.72 -4.91 16.06
C GLN A 55 -5.29 -3.50 15.79
N VAL A 56 -6.62 -3.35 15.76
CA VAL A 56 -7.28 -2.05 15.60
C VAL A 56 -7.41 -1.37 16.97
N TYR A 57 -6.83 -0.18 17.10
CA TYR A 57 -7.02 0.65 18.30
C TYR A 57 -8.50 1.04 18.48
N LYS A 58 -9.00 0.95 19.73
CA LYS A 58 -10.36 1.33 20.10
C LYS A 58 -10.32 2.56 21.01
N PHE A 59 -10.96 3.65 20.58
CA PHE A 59 -11.15 4.84 21.40
C PHE A 59 -11.93 4.48 22.68
N LYS A 60 -11.56 5.12 23.79
CA LYS A 60 -12.19 4.96 25.09
C LYS A 60 -13.14 6.12 25.36
#